data_AF-A0A1C6HFX9-F1
#
_entry.id   AF-A0A1C6HFX9-F1
#
_cell.length_a   1.000
_cell.length_b   1.000
_cell.length_c   1.000
_cell.angle_alpha   90.00
_cell.angle_beta   90.00
_cell.angle_gamma   90.00
#
_symmetry.space_group_name_H-M   'P 1'
#
loop_
_entity.id
_entity.type
_entity.pdbx_description
1 polymer ?
#
loop_
_entity_poly.entity_id
_entity_poly.type
_entity_poly.pdbx_seq_one_letter_code
_entity_poly.pdbx_strand_id
1 'polypeptide(L)'
;MKQKKIGLGSISLLLVTVAVLWSYNISGYCLGDQILHTLNLPAWSNEAATPERTLSIVPFGHEARGVHYTVFYALILLVPAFLLTIKNKEDLFAKVGKWSSLVLTLLLLISPLFMIL
;
A
#
# COMPACT_ATOMS: atom_id res chain seq x y z
N MET A 1 1.35 -28.33 -16.46
CA MET A 1 1.82 -27.01 -15.97
C MET A 1 3.08 -27.24 -15.13
N LYS A 2 4.19 -26.54 -15.39
CA LYS A 2 5.36 -26.58 -14.49
C LYS A 2 4.96 -25.97 -13.15
N GLN A 3 5.18 -26.70 -12.06
CA GLN A 3 4.97 -26.16 -10.72
C GLN A 3 5.96 -25.02 -10.48
N LYS A 4 5.44 -23.83 -10.17
CA LYS A 4 6.26 -22.68 -9.80
C LYS A 4 6.77 -22.89 -8.38
N LYS A 5 8.06 -22.62 -8.16
CA LYS A 5 8.70 -22.77 -6.85
C LYS A 5 8.39 -21.55 -5.97
N ILE A 6 8.32 -21.75 -4.67
CA ILE A 6 8.32 -20.65 -3.70
C ILE A 6 9.74 -20.07 -3.67
N GLY A 7 9.88 -18.77 -3.91
CA GLY A 7 11.17 -18.09 -3.96
C GLY A 7 11.05 -16.61 -3.61
N LEU A 8 12.11 -15.82 -3.84
CA LEU A 8 12.13 -14.40 -3.53
C LEU A 8 11.04 -13.60 -4.28
N GLY A 9 10.64 -14.04 -5.47
CA GLY A 9 9.53 -13.45 -6.20
C GLY A 9 8.18 -13.66 -5.50
N SER A 10 8.03 -14.71 -4.69
CA SER A 10 6.83 -14.96 -3.89
C SER A 10 6.68 -13.96 -2.73
N ILE A 11 7.79 -13.44 -2.21
CA ILE A 11 7.82 -12.41 -1.15
C ILE A 11 7.19 -11.10 -1.64
N SER A 12 7.22 -10.83 -2.95
CA SER A 12 6.58 -9.64 -3.53
C SER A 12 5.10 -9.53 -3.15
N LEU A 13 4.35 -10.64 -3.23
CA LEU A 13 2.93 -10.63 -2.88
C LEU A 13 2.73 -10.32 -1.39
N LEU A 14 3.58 -10.86 -0.51
CA LEU A 14 3.54 -10.56 0.91
C LEU A 14 3.78 -9.07 1.17
N LEU A 15 4.81 -8.47 0.55
CA LEU A 15 5.10 -7.04 0.69
C LEU A 15 3.94 -6.18 0.19
N VAL A 16 3.28 -6.56 -0.91
CA VAL A 16 2.08 -5.89 -1.40
C VAL A 16 0.94 -5.99 -0.37
N THR A 17 0.70 -7.16 0.22
CA THR A 17 -0.32 -7.33 1.25
C THR A 17 -0.05 -6.43 2.45
N VAL A 18 1.20 -6.37 2.93
CA VAL A 18 1.58 -5.48 4.03
C VAL A 18 1.41 -4.01 3.62
N ALA A 19 1.74 -3.64 2.39
CA ALA A 19 1.52 -2.28 1.88
C ALA A 19 0.04 -1.88 1.87
N VAL A 20 -0.86 -2.81 1.55
CA VAL A 20 -2.30 -2.61 1.65
C VAL A 20 -2.72 -2.45 3.12
N LEU A 21 -2.30 -3.35 4.02
CA LEU A 21 -2.63 -3.21 5.45
C LEU A 21 -2.09 -1.92 6.08
N TRP A 22 -0.92 -1.46 5.60
CA TRP A 22 -0.32 -0.19 5.99
C TRP A 22 -1.16 1.01 5.55
N SER A 23 -1.83 0.91 4.39
CA SER A 23 -2.43 2.05 3.69
C SER A 23 -3.95 2.16 3.85
N TYR A 24 -4.64 1.11 4.29
CA TYR A 24 -6.10 1.06 4.32
C TYR A 24 -6.61 0.90 5.75
N ASN A 25 -7.67 1.63 6.08
CA ASN A 25 -8.41 1.43 7.30
C ASN A 25 -9.44 0.32 7.09
N ILE A 26 -9.30 -0.75 7.86
CA ILE A 26 -10.20 -1.91 7.88
C ILE A 26 -10.85 -1.96 9.25
N SER A 27 -12.15 -1.66 9.32
CA SER A 27 -12.93 -1.68 10.57
C SER A 27 -12.34 -0.85 11.72
N GLY A 28 -11.80 0.33 11.42
CA GLY A 28 -11.16 1.22 12.40
C GLY A 28 -9.67 0.95 12.64
N TYR A 29 -9.10 -0.09 12.03
CA TYR A 29 -7.69 -0.44 12.17
C TYR A 29 -6.90 -0.13 10.90
N CYS A 30 -5.79 0.59 11.05
CA CYS A 30 -4.82 0.86 9.99
C CYS A 30 -3.41 0.61 10.54
N LEU A 31 -2.65 -0.30 9.91
CA LEU A 31 -1.34 -0.72 10.42
C LEU A 31 -0.34 0.44 10.41
N GLY A 32 -0.35 1.26 9.36
CA GLY A 32 0.56 2.39 9.22
C GLY A 32 0.39 3.40 10.35
N ASP A 33 -0.85 3.68 10.73
CA ASP A 33 -1.13 4.64 11.80
C ASP A 33 -0.66 4.13 13.16
N GLN A 34 -0.92 2.84 13.47
CA GLN A 34 -0.48 2.23 14.73
C GLN A 34 1.05 2.28 14.86
N ILE A 35 1.78 1.99 13.78
CA ILE A 35 3.24 2.02 13.78
C ILE A 35 3.74 3.47 13.92
N LEU A 36 3.18 4.42 13.17
CA LEU A 36 3.57 5.82 13.27
C LEU A 36 3.30 6.39 14.66
N HIS A 37 2.13 6.12 15.25
CA HIS A 37 1.81 6.53 16.62
C HIS A 37 2.79 5.93 17.65
N THR A 38 3.16 4.66 17.48
CA THR A 38 4.17 4.01 18.35
C THR A 38 5.54 4.68 18.24
N LEU A 39 5.87 5.23 17.08
CA LEU A 39 7.11 5.97 16.84
C LEU A 39 7.01 7.45 17.22
N ASN A 40 5.92 7.89 17.86
CA ASN A 40 5.59 9.29 18.11
C ASN A 40 5.62 10.16 16.83
N LEU A 41 5.36 9.55 15.68
CA LEU A 41 5.20 10.24 14.41
C LEU A 41 3.72 10.58 14.20
N PRO A 42 3.41 11.73 13.59
CA PRO A 42 2.04 12.10 13.28
C PRO A 42 1.47 11.11 12.27
N ALA A 43 0.46 10.35 12.69
CA ALA A 43 -0.41 9.59 11.79
C ALA A 43 -1.72 10.37 11.65
N TRP A 44 -2.12 10.69 10.42
CA TRP A 44 -3.34 11.47 10.19
C TRP A 44 -4.38 10.66 9.40
N SER A 45 -4.83 9.55 9.99
CA SER A 45 -6.12 8.93 9.68
C SER A 45 -7.27 9.46 10.52
N ASN A 46 -6.97 10.33 11.49
CA ASN A 46 -7.96 10.88 12.40
C ASN A 46 -8.81 11.94 11.68
N GLU A 47 -9.98 11.48 11.23
CA GLU A 47 -11.29 12.16 11.07
C GLU A 47 -12.05 11.76 9.80
N ALA A 48 -11.40 11.17 8.78
CA ALA A 48 -12.09 10.73 7.56
C ALA A 48 -12.67 9.31 7.61
N ALA A 49 -12.22 8.48 8.56
CA ALA A 49 -12.72 7.13 8.78
C ALA A 49 -13.79 7.14 9.88
N THR A 50 -15.01 7.53 9.54
CA THR A 50 -16.16 7.26 10.42
C THR A 50 -16.44 5.74 10.45
N PRO A 51 -16.94 5.18 11.57
CA PRO A 51 -17.23 3.73 11.72
C PRO A 51 -18.14 3.14 10.62
N GLU A 52 -18.83 4.01 9.90
CA GLU A 52 -19.83 3.70 8.88
C GLU A 52 -19.19 3.42 7.50
N ARG A 53 -17.88 3.68 7.35
CA ARG A 53 -17.08 3.26 6.19
C ARG A 53 -16.18 2.09 6.57
N THR A 54 -16.66 0.86 6.34
CA THR A 54 -16.01 -0.40 6.73
C THR A 54 -14.66 -0.63 6.03
N LEU A 55 -14.48 -0.03 4.85
CA LEU A 55 -13.23 0.03 4.10
C LEU A 55 -13.05 1.44 3.56
N SER A 56 -12.15 2.22 4.17
CA SER A 56 -11.73 3.51 3.62
C SER A 56 -10.29 3.39 3.16
N ILE A 57 -10.07 3.65 1.87
CA ILE A 57 -8.76 4.09 1.38
C ILE A 57 -8.51 5.42 2.08
N VAL A 58 -7.31 5.68 2.60
CA VAL A 58 -6.97 7.03 3.08
C VAL A 58 -7.31 7.99 1.94
N PRO A 59 -8.32 8.88 2.09
CA PRO A 59 -8.98 9.47 0.95
C PRO A 59 -8.03 10.40 0.21
N PHE A 60 -7.92 10.22 -1.10
CA PHE A 60 -7.26 11.15 -2.02
C PHE A 60 -8.18 12.33 -2.40
N GLY A 61 -9.14 12.70 -1.54
CA GLY A 61 -10.22 13.63 -1.85
C GLY A 61 -10.00 15.04 -1.30
N HIS A 62 -10.59 16.03 -1.97
CA HIS A 62 -10.53 17.47 -1.66
C HIS A 62 -10.97 17.85 -0.22
N GLU A 63 -11.75 17.01 0.45
CA GLU A 63 -12.16 17.21 1.84
C GLU A 63 -11.03 16.90 2.84
N ALA A 64 -10.00 16.17 2.41
CA ALA A 64 -8.79 15.89 3.17
C ALA A 64 -7.81 17.05 2.96
N ARG A 65 -7.83 18.04 3.87
CA ARG A 65 -7.01 19.25 3.76
C ARG A 65 -5.51 18.92 3.93
N GLY A 66 -4.80 18.57 2.85
CA GLY A 66 -3.32 18.49 2.79
C GLY A 66 -2.78 17.27 2.02
N VAL A 67 -1.54 17.32 1.54
CA VAL A 67 -0.86 16.12 0.99
C VAL A 67 -0.42 15.24 2.16
N HIS A 68 -1.02 14.07 2.33
CA HIS A 68 -0.82 13.20 3.50
C HIS A 68 0.23 12.10 3.22
N TYR A 69 1.33 12.08 3.97
CA TYR A 69 2.52 11.26 3.68
C TYR A 69 2.43 9.78 4.09
N THR A 70 1.49 9.39 4.97
CA THR A 70 1.43 8.02 5.52
C THR A 70 1.28 6.94 4.45
N VAL A 71 0.42 7.20 3.47
CA VAL A 71 0.18 6.29 2.34
C VAL A 71 1.42 6.22 1.42
N PHE A 72 2.17 7.31 1.29
CA PHE A 72 3.43 7.35 0.53
C PHE A 72 4.55 6.53 1.17
N TYR A 73 4.52 6.30 2.49
CA TYR A 73 5.46 5.38 3.13
C TYR A 73 5.31 3.94 2.63
N ALA A 74 4.15 3.55 2.09
CA ALA A 74 3.96 2.23 1.48
C ALA A 74 4.91 1.99 0.27
N LEU A 75 5.50 3.04 -0.32
CA LEU A 75 6.52 2.92 -1.37
C LEU A 75 7.74 2.12 -0.90
N ILE A 76 8.09 2.17 0.39
CA ILE A 76 9.20 1.37 0.95
C ILE A 76 8.93 -0.14 0.84
N LEU A 77 7.66 -0.54 0.72
CA LEU A 77 7.23 -1.91 0.53
C LEU A 77 6.98 -2.22 -0.95
N LEU A 78 6.29 -1.32 -1.66
CA LEU A 78 5.87 -1.52 -3.05
C LEU A 78 7.04 -1.50 -4.06
N VAL A 79 8.03 -0.62 -3.87
CA VAL A 79 9.19 -0.54 -4.77
C VAL A 79 10.04 -1.81 -4.68
N PRO A 80 10.46 -2.28 -3.48
CA PRO A 80 11.14 -3.58 -3.37
C PRO A 80 10.29 -4.74 -3.86
N ALA A 81 8.97 -4.74 -3.59
CA ALA A 81 8.06 -5.77 -4.10
C ALA A 81 8.11 -5.87 -5.63
N PHE A 82 8.13 -4.74 -6.32
CA PHE A 82 8.25 -4.71 -7.78
C PHE A 82 9.63 -5.22 -8.25
N LEU A 83 10.71 -4.73 -7.65
CA LEU A 83 12.09 -5.12 -7.99
C LEU A 83 12.33 -6.63 -7.83
N LEU A 84 11.80 -7.24 -6.77
CA LEU A 84 11.87 -8.69 -6.54
C LEU A 84 11.25 -9.47 -7.71
N THR A 85 10.12 -9.03 -8.25
CA THR A 85 9.47 -9.75 -9.37
C THR A 85 10.15 -9.56 -10.71
N ILE A 86 10.89 -8.47 -10.92
CA ILE A 86 11.70 -8.29 -12.12
C ILE A 86 12.85 -9.30 -12.12
N LYS A 87 13.48 -9.53 -10.96
CA LYS A 87 14.58 -10.48 -10.81
C LYS A 87 14.12 -11.94 -10.78
N ASN A 88 12.93 -12.21 -10.23
CA ASN A 88 12.44 -13.56 -9.92
C ASN A 88 11.11 -13.91 -10.61
N LYS A 89 11.01 -13.70 -11.94
CA LYS A 89 9.77 -13.81 -12.72
C LYS A 89 9.09 -15.20 -12.69
N GLU A 90 9.87 -16.26 -12.50
CA GLU A 90 9.39 -17.65 -12.55
C GLU A 90 8.85 -18.17 -11.22
N ASP A 91 9.08 -17.43 -10.12
CA ASP A 91 8.64 -17.82 -8.79
C ASP A 91 7.11 -17.77 -8.67
N LEU A 92 6.57 -18.55 -7.73
CA LEU A 92 5.15 -18.55 -7.38
C LEU A 92 4.74 -17.13 -6.97
N PHE A 93 3.55 -16.71 -7.40
CA PHE A 93 3.00 -15.36 -7.15
C PHE A 93 3.78 -14.16 -7.73
N ALA A 94 4.97 -14.33 -8.31
CA ALA A 94 5.75 -13.23 -8.87
C ALA A 94 4.98 -12.43 -9.94
N LYS A 95 4.14 -13.10 -10.74
CA LYS A 95 3.28 -12.42 -11.72
C LYS A 95 2.22 -11.54 -11.05
N VAL A 96 1.56 -12.04 -10.00
CA VAL A 96 0.53 -11.28 -9.28
C VAL A 96 1.19 -10.12 -8.56
N GLY A 97 2.26 -10.39 -7.79
CA GLY A 97 3.05 -9.39 -7.08
C GLY A 97 3.53 -8.26 -7.98
N LYS A 98 4.02 -8.58 -9.20
CA LYS A 98 4.49 -7.59 -10.18
C LYS A 98 3.38 -6.60 -10.54
N TRP A 99 2.23 -7.12 -10.94
CA TRP A 99 1.12 -6.29 -11.41
C TRP A 99 0.50 -5.49 -10.26
N SER A 100 0.30 -6.13 -9.11
CA SER A 100 -0.26 -5.44 -7.94
C SER A 100 0.68 -4.35 -7.41
N SER A 101 1.99 -4.62 -7.29
CA SER A 101 2.95 -3.62 -6.82
C SER A 101 3.06 -2.46 -7.80
N LEU A 102 3.03 -2.72 -9.11
CA LEU A 102 3.07 -1.70 -10.15
C LEU A 102 1.82 -0.82 -10.12
N VAL A 103 0.63 -1.43 -10.15
CA VAL A 103 -0.64 -0.70 -10.16
C VAL A 103 -0.78 0.16 -8.91
N LEU A 104 -0.51 -0.39 -7.72
CA LEU A 104 -0.59 0.37 -6.47
C LEU A 104 0.44 1.50 -6.42
N THR A 105 1.68 1.28 -6.89
CA THR A 105 2.69 2.34 -6.98
C THR A 105 2.23 3.46 -7.91
N LEU A 106 1.71 3.13 -9.09
CA LEU A 106 1.23 4.14 -10.05
C LEU A 106 0.04 4.91 -9.51
N LEU A 107 -0.95 4.23 -8.92
CA LEU A 107 -2.09 4.87 -8.26
C LEU A 107 -1.65 5.84 -7.15
N LEU A 108 -0.64 5.45 -6.38
CA LEU A 108 -0.08 6.30 -5.33
C LEU A 108 0.60 7.53 -5.93
N LEU A 109 1.43 7.36 -6.96
CA LEU A 109 2.17 8.46 -7.59
C LEU A 109 1.27 9.44 -8.36
N ILE A 110 0.16 8.96 -8.93
CA ILE A 110 -0.81 9.81 -9.63
C ILE A 110 -1.78 10.50 -8.66
N SER A 111 -1.94 9.96 -7.45
CA SER A 111 -2.90 10.48 -6.47
C SER A 111 -2.80 11.98 -6.14
N PRO A 112 -1.61 12.63 -6.10
CA PRO A 112 -1.53 14.08 -5.88
C PRO A 112 -2.18 14.90 -6.99
N LEU A 113 -2.28 14.38 -8.22
CA LEU A 113 -2.92 15.09 -9.33
C LEU A 113 -4.42 15.27 -9.08
N PHE A 114 -5.07 14.28 -8.45
CA PHE A 114 -6.48 14.34 -8.08
C PHE A 114 -6.76 15.30 -6.92
N MET A 115 -5.73 15.77 -6.21
CA MET A 115 -5.88 16.79 -5.16
C MET A 115 -5.88 18.22 -5.72
N ILE A 116 -5.26 18.41 -6.89
CA ILE A 116 -5.10 19.72 -7.55
C ILE A 116 -6.26 20.02 -8.51
N LEU A 117 -6.87 18.97 -9.08
CA LEU A 117 -8.03 19.03 -9.96
C LEU A 117 -9.33 19.18 -9.16
#